data_AF-A0A1M5Y1H9-F1
#
_entry.id   AF-A0A1M5Y1H9-F1
#
_cell.length_a   1.000
_cell.length_b   1.000
_cell.length_c   1.000
_cell.angle_alpha   90.00
_cell.angle_beta   90.00
_cell.angle_gamma   90.00
#
_symmetry.space_group_name_H-M   'P 1'
#
loop_
_entity.id
_entity.type
_entity.pdbx_description
1 polymer ?
#
loop_
_entity_poly.entity_id
_entity_poly.type
_entity_poly.pdbx_seq_one_letter_code
_entity_poly.pdbx_strand_id
1 'polypeptide(L)'
;MKKRIAALLLCLAALGIFPGCASILNGSVTYVTPHEQTASSSPQSVIVANTYEELKARALDFVKQHAETGSIQVNSYSGDDLQADIDRICGEIIKNDPLGAYAVDGMTGSARQIFTHFDIVFRIDYRKNVTEKQMNDIISVWTLRSLRSDLQSKLSDYATSLTVLSKGTDLATRDDAQELVRQIYYENPMDIVMLPVISVEFYPDQATDKIIEFTFGYRYASSILTAMEEALQNNVKQFAVEVTGDDDGAILLSLAQRVMDVTEYDKTADSSGDDIDQNVSATAYGALVTGKAASEGYAMAYKALCDELGLESYVVIGTLNGQSHAWNIVALEDSYYHIDVSMCDVNGISTAFLKSDTEMKKNYSWDTSKYKACNGPLTYNSLSGSITGGPTGNHAT
;
A
#
# COMPACT_ATOMS: atom_id res chain seq x y z
N MET A 1 -2.50 -1.29 -63.68
CA MET A 1 -1.90 -2.61 -64.01
C MET A 1 -2.34 -3.59 -62.93
N LYS A 2 -3.56 -4.14 -62.91
CA LYS A 2 -4.11 -5.23 -63.74
C LYS A 2 -3.05 -6.27 -64.11
N LYS A 3 -3.08 -7.43 -63.42
CA LYS A 3 -2.98 -8.81 -63.93
C LYS A 3 -2.31 -9.71 -62.90
N ARG A 4 -3.07 -10.64 -62.31
CA ARG A 4 -2.67 -12.02 -61.92
C ARG A 4 -3.87 -12.74 -61.28
N ILE A 5 -4.88 -13.00 -62.09
CA ILE A 5 -5.91 -14.02 -61.88
C ILE A 5 -6.04 -14.71 -63.24
N ALA A 6 -5.68 -15.99 -63.32
CA ALA A 6 -6.10 -16.98 -64.33
C ALA A 6 -5.03 -18.09 -64.44
N ALA A 7 -5.21 -19.18 -63.70
CA ALA A 7 -4.62 -20.49 -64.02
C ALA A 7 -5.23 -21.55 -63.12
N LEU A 8 -6.46 -21.99 -63.41
CA LEU A 8 -7.03 -23.27 -62.92
C LEU A 8 -8.38 -23.53 -63.60
N LEU A 9 -8.37 -23.68 -64.92
CA LEU A 9 -9.44 -24.30 -65.70
C LEU A 9 -8.76 -24.85 -66.97
N LEU A 10 -9.12 -26.09 -67.34
CA LEU A 10 -8.63 -26.92 -68.45
C LEU A 10 -7.40 -27.82 -68.20
N CYS A 11 -7.69 -29.03 -67.69
CA CYS A 11 -7.31 -30.31 -68.33
C CYS A 11 -8.50 -31.25 -68.11
N LEU A 12 -9.41 -31.36 -69.09
CA LEU A 12 -9.56 -32.54 -69.96
C LEU A 12 -9.68 -33.86 -69.16
N ALA A 13 -10.85 -34.46 -68.99
CA ALA A 13 -11.66 -35.14 -70.02
C ALA A 13 -10.87 -36.18 -70.82
N ALA A 14 -10.90 -37.45 -70.38
CA ALA A 14 -10.85 -38.64 -71.22
C ALA A 14 -11.05 -39.92 -70.39
N LEU A 15 -11.71 -40.91 -71.00
CA LEU A 15 -11.98 -42.31 -70.58
C LEU A 15 -13.23 -42.47 -69.69
N GLY A 16 -14.26 -43.21 -70.07
CA GLY A 16 -14.46 -44.13 -71.18
C GLY A 16 -15.66 -45.02 -70.84
N ILE A 17 -16.51 -45.24 -71.84
CA ILE A 17 -17.81 -45.91 -71.76
C ILE A 17 -17.67 -47.42 -71.54
N PHE A 18 -18.47 -48.01 -70.65
CA PHE A 18 -18.99 -49.37 -70.79
C PHE A 18 -20.42 -49.46 -70.23
N PRO A 19 -21.40 -49.99 -70.99
CA PRO A 19 -22.74 -50.30 -70.50
C PRO A 19 -22.80 -51.76 -70.03
N GLY A 20 -23.38 -52.03 -68.86
CA GLY A 20 -23.55 -53.39 -68.39
C GLY A 20 -24.52 -53.51 -67.21
N CYS A 21 -25.72 -54.04 -67.51
CA CYS A 21 -26.64 -54.78 -66.62
C CYS A 21 -27.13 -54.03 -65.36
N ALA A 22 -28.35 -53.46 -65.40
CA ALA A 22 -29.61 -54.13 -65.05
C ALA A 22 -29.80 -54.32 -63.53
N SER A 23 -30.70 -53.50 -63.00
CA SER A 23 -31.69 -53.77 -61.94
C SER A 23 -31.42 -54.95 -61.01
N ILE A 24 -30.91 -54.66 -59.81
CA ILE A 24 -31.16 -55.46 -58.60
C ILE A 24 -30.94 -54.52 -57.40
N LEU A 25 -31.84 -54.58 -56.42
CA LEU A 25 -31.91 -53.80 -55.17
C LEU A 25 -32.66 -52.46 -55.25
N ASN A 26 -33.96 -52.57 -55.46
CA ASN A 26 -34.91 -51.64 -54.87
C ASN A 26 -35.02 -51.98 -53.37
N GLY A 27 -34.12 -51.42 -52.56
CA GLY A 27 -34.15 -51.50 -51.10
C GLY A 27 -34.33 -50.11 -50.54
N SER A 28 -35.45 -49.84 -49.86
CA SER A 28 -35.61 -48.61 -49.09
C SER A 28 -34.60 -48.60 -47.95
N VAL A 29 -33.58 -47.75 -48.05
CA VAL A 29 -32.62 -47.52 -46.96
C VAL A 29 -33.32 -46.66 -45.91
N THR A 30 -33.79 -47.28 -44.84
CA THR A 30 -34.10 -46.57 -43.59
C THR A 30 -32.78 -46.18 -42.95
N TYR A 31 -32.47 -44.89 -42.95
CA TYR A 31 -31.39 -44.34 -42.13
C TYR A 31 -31.89 -44.32 -40.67
N VAL A 32 -31.39 -45.26 -39.87
CA VAL A 32 -31.43 -45.10 -38.41
C VAL A 32 -30.24 -44.22 -38.07
N THR A 33 -30.47 -42.94 -37.87
CA THR A 33 -29.54 -42.11 -37.10
C THR A 33 -29.46 -42.71 -35.70
N PRO A 34 -28.27 -43.11 -35.20
CA PRO A 34 -28.12 -43.32 -33.78
C PRO A 34 -28.56 -42.03 -33.11
N HIS A 35 -29.43 -42.13 -32.11
CA HIS A 35 -29.72 -40.98 -31.26
C HIS A 35 -28.35 -40.48 -30.77
N GLU A 36 -27.93 -39.29 -31.19
CA GLU A 36 -26.89 -38.56 -30.48
C GLU A 36 -27.44 -38.42 -29.08
N GLN A 37 -26.99 -39.27 -28.16
CA GLN A 37 -27.04 -38.93 -26.75
C GLN A 37 -26.39 -37.57 -26.71
N THR A 38 -27.21 -36.54 -26.46
CA THR A 38 -26.73 -35.24 -26.01
C THR A 38 -25.65 -35.56 -25.01
N ALA A 39 -24.40 -35.30 -25.38
CA ALA A 39 -23.28 -35.52 -24.50
C ALA A 39 -23.67 -34.81 -23.22
N SER A 40 -23.93 -35.60 -22.18
CA SER A 40 -24.12 -35.09 -20.83
C SER A 40 -22.95 -34.16 -20.61
N SER A 41 -23.21 -32.86 -20.57
CA SER A 41 -22.30 -31.92 -19.94
C SER A 41 -21.85 -32.60 -18.67
N SER A 42 -20.55 -32.83 -18.53
CA SER A 42 -19.93 -33.35 -17.30
C SER A 42 -20.69 -32.74 -16.13
N PRO A 43 -21.20 -33.54 -15.15
CA PRO A 43 -21.99 -32.97 -14.09
C PRO A 43 -21.13 -31.88 -13.47
N GLN A 44 -21.54 -30.62 -13.60
CA GLN A 44 -21.06 -29.59 -12.70
C GLN A 44 -21.27 -30.21 -11.33
N SER A 45 -20.18 -30.39 -10.57
CA SER A 45 -20.23 -31.02 -9.27
C SER A 45 -21.31 -30.29 -8.47
N VAL A 46 -22.41 -30.98 -8.19
CA VAL A 46 -23.54 -30.42 -7.46
C VAL A 46 -23.00 -29.93 -6.12
N ILE A 47 -23.13 -28.64 -5.87
CA ILE A 47 -22.71 -28.04 -4.60
C ILE A 47 -23.78 -28.37 -3.59
N VAL A 48 -23.43 -29.16 -2.56
CA VAL A 48 -24.36 -29.60 -1.53
C VAL A 48 -24.03 -28.93 -0.19
N ALA A 49 -25.07 -28.54 0.54
CA ALA A 49 -25.00 -28.12 1.93
C ALA A 49 -26.25 -28.61 2.69
N ASN A 50 -26.10 -29.08 3.92
CA ASN A 50 -27.22 -29.59 4.72
C ASN A 50 -27.31 -28.94 6.10
N THR A 51 -26.32 -28.13 6.48
CA THR A 51 -26.30 -27.38 7.73
C THR A 51 -26.21 -25.88 7.47
N TYR A 52 -26.54 -25.08 8.48
CA TYR A 52 -26.40 -23.62 8.43
C TYR A 52 -24.97 -23.20 8.05
N GLU A 53 -23.96 -23.78 8.68
CA GLU A 53 -22.55 -23.46 8.46
C GLU A 53 -22.06 -23.89 7.07
N GLU A 54 -22.48 -25.07 6.58
CA GLU A 54 -22.18 -25.50 5.22
C GLU A 54 -22.81 -24.55 4.19
N LEU A 55 -24.07 -24.16 4.40
CA LEU A 55 -24.78 -23.27 3.49
C LEU A 55 -24.12 -21.90 3.44
N LYS A 56 -23.75 -21.34 4.60
CA LYS A 56 -22.98 -20.09 4.70
C LYS A 56 -21.63 -20.19 4.01
N ALA A 57 -20.88 -21.26 4.23
CA ALA A 57 -19.56 -21.47 3.61
C ALA A 57 -19.67 -21.53 2.08
N ARG A 58 -20.66 -22.26 1.55
CA ARG A 58 -20.89 -22.35 0.10
C ARG A 58 -21.38 -21.03 -0.51
N ALA A 59 -22.24 -20.31 0.20
CA ALA A 59 -22.67 -18.97 -0.22
C ALA A 59 -21.47 -18.01 -0.30
N LEU A 60 -20.56 -18.07 0.69
CA LEU A 60 -19.33 -17.29 0.69
C LEU A 60 -18.36 -17.69 -0.42
N ASP A 61 -18.33 -18.97 -0.83
CA ASP A 61 -17.52 -19.40 -1.97
C ASP A 61 -17.96 -18.73 -3.29
N PHE A 62 -19.25 -18.42 -3.47
CA PHE A 62 -19.72 -17.63 -4.60
C PHE A 62 -19.20 -16.19 -4.56
N VAL A 63 -19.19 -15.58 -3.36
CA VAL A 63 -18.61 -14.24 -3.14
C VAL A 63 -17.12 -14.23 -3.49
N LYS A 64 -16.35 -15.23 -3.03
CA LYS A 64 -14.93 -15.38 -3.36
C LYS A 64 -14.67 -15.49 -4.86
N GLN A 65 -15.58 -16.13 -5.58
CA GLN A 65 -15.50 -16.31 -7.03
C GLN A 65 -16.06 -15.12 -7.81
N HIS A 66 -16.51 -14.05 -7.13
CA HIS A 66 -17.19 -12.91 -7.75
C HIS A 66 -18.41 -13.31 -8.61
N ALA A 67 -19.09 -14.40 -8.25
CA ALA A 67 -20.24 -14.88 -8.99
C ALA A 67 -21.50 -14.06 -8.68
N GLU A 68 -22.22 -13.59 -9.70
CA GLU A 68 -23.50 -12.86 -9.53
C GLU A 68 -24.66 -13.78 -9.12
N THR A 69 -24.54 -15.07 -9.45
CA THR A 69 -25.53 -16.09 -9.11
C THR A 69 -24.85 -17.40 -8.74
N GLY A 70 -25.43 -18.12 -7.78
CA GLY A 70 -24.97 -19.45 -7.39
C GLY A 70 -26.14 -20.32 -6.94
N SER A 71 -26.00 -21.64 -7.09
CA SER A 71 -27.01 -22.60 -6.66
C SER A 71 -26.43 -23.69 -5.78
N ILE A 72 -27.14 -24.01 -4.70
CA ILE A 72 -26.76 -25.03 -3.72
C ILE A 72 -27.94 -25.96 -3.51
N GLN A 73 -27.68 -27.26 -3.60
CA GLN A 73 -28.66 -28.29 -3.33
C GLN A 73 -28.65 -28.67 -1.83
N VAL A 74 -29.84 -28.76 -1.24
CA VAL A 74 -30.05 -29.14 0.16
C VAL A 74 -30.99 -30.33 0.23
N ASN A 75 -30.47 -31.47 0.69
CA ASN A 75 -31.21 -32.73 0.70
C ASN A 75 -31.94 -32.96 2.02
N SER A 76 -31.32 -32.57 3.15
CA SER A 76 -31.88 -32.75 4.48
C SER A 76 -31.36 -31.66 5.38
N TYR A 77 -32.01 -30.50 5.35
CA TYR A 77 -31.60 -29.35 6.15
C TYR A 77 -31.82 -29.63 7.65
N SER A 78 -30.81 -29.34 8.46
CA SER A 78 -30.85 -29.60 9.90
C SER A 78 -31.53 -28.51 10.73
N GLY A 79 -31.85 -27.35 10.14
CA GLY A 79 -32.48 -26.22 10.82
C GLY A 79 -34.00 -26.18 10.67
N ASP A 80 -34.63 -25.34 11.49
CA ASP A 80 -36.10 -25.28 11.63
C ASP A 80 -36.79 -24.54 10.46
N ASP A 81 -36.22 -23.42 10.01
CA ASP A 81 -36.74 -22.62 8.90
C ASP A 81 -35.62 -22.28 7.91
N LEU A 82 -35.61 -23.01 6.80
CA LEU A 82 -34.59 -22.86 5.76
C LEU A 82 -34.58 -21.45 5.15
N GLN A 83 -35.74 -20.82 4.93
CA GLN A 83 -35.78 -19.51 4.28
C GLN A 83 -35.32 -18.41 5.24
N ALA A 84 -35.75 -18.46 6.50
CA ALA A 84 -35.27 -17.53 7.52
C ALA A 84 -33.75 -17.66 7.73
N ASP A 85 -33.22 -18.88 7.67
CA ASP A 85 -31.78 -19.13 7.76
C ASP A 85 -31.01 -18.61 6.54
N ILE A 86 -31.55 -18.76 5.32
CA ILE A 86 -30.98 -18.17 4.11
C ILE A 86 -30.90 -16.64 4.24
N ASP A 87 -31.97 -15.99 4.69
CA ASP A 87 -32.03 -14.54 4.84
C ASP A 87 -31.02 -14.07 5.91
N ARG A 88 -30.90 -14.82 7.01
CA ARG A 88 -29.90 -14.58 8.06
C ARG A 88 -28.46 -14.74 7.55
N ILE A 89 -28.18 -15.78 6.76
CA ILE A 89 -26.87 -16.01 6.14
C ILE A 89 -26.50 -14.83 5.23
N CYS A 90 -27.43 -14.38 4.37
CA CYS A 90 -27.19 -13.23 3.50
C CYS A 90 -26.83 -11.99 4.34
N GLY A 91 -27.59 -11.72 5.40
CA GLY A 91 -27.32 -10.62 6.32
C GLY A 91 -25.97 -10.73 7.04
N GLU A 92 -25.59 -11.92 7.49
CA GLU A 92 -24.30 -12.16 8.14
C GLU A 92 -23.12 -12.02 7.17
N ILE A 93 -23.25 -12.49 5.93
CA ILE A 93 -22.22 -12.32 4.91
C ILE A 93 -22.01 -10.82 4.64
N ILE A 94 -23.08 -10.07 4.40
CA ILE A 94 -22.99 -8.64 4.09
C ILE A 94 -22.42 -7.82 5.27
N LYS A 95 -22.75 -8.19 6.51
CA LYS A 95 -22.44 -7.33 7.68
C LYS A 95 -21.24 -7.75 8.50
N ASN A 96 -20.98 -9.05 8.61
CA ASN A 96 -20.06 -9.60 9.60
C ASN A 96 -18.88 -10.33 8.96
N ASP A 97 -19.05 -10.89 7.76
CA ASP A 97 -17.95 -11.50 7.02
C ASP A 97 -17.09 -10.40 6.37
N PRO A 98 -15.75 -10.42 6.52
CA PRO A 98 -14.88 -9.42 5.93
C PRO A 98 -15.04 -9.28 4.40
N LEU A 99 -15.11 -10.41 3.70
CA LEU A 99 -15.18 -10.42 2.25
C LEU A 99 -16.57 -10.03 1.77
N GLY A 100 -17.62 -10.50 2.44
CA GLY A 100 -18.98 -10.08 2.14
C GLY A 100 -19.19 -8.58 2.39
N ALA A 101 -18.76 -8.05 3.54
CA ALA A 101 -18.82 -6.63 3.86
C ALA A 101 -18.01 -5.75 2.90
N TYR A 102 -16.90 -6.29 2.37
CA TYR A 102 -16.09 -5.62 1.35
C TYR A 102 -16.66 -5.74 -0.07
N ALA A 103 -17.28 -6.84 -0.48
CA ALA A 103 -17.56 -7.03 -1.90
C ALA A 103 -19.03 -6.75 -2.25
N VAL A 104 -19.94 -7.01 -1.31
CA VAL A 104 -21.35 -7.22 -1.58
C VAL A 104 -22.18 -6.00 -1.15
N ASP A 105 -22.91 -5.42 -2.10
CA ASP A 105 -23.89 -4.36 -1.87
C ASP A 105 -25.26 -4.96 -1.49
N GLY A 106 -25.62 -6.08 -2.10
CA GLY A 106 -26.85 -6.82 -1.82
C GLY A 106 -26.70 -8.32 -2.04
N MET A 107 -27.35 -9.12 -1.20
CA MET A 107 -27.41 -10.57 -1.36
C MET A 107 -28.78 -11.06 -0.99
N THR A 108 -29.37 -11.89 -1.84
CA THR A 108 -30.66 -12.53 -1.59
C THR A 108 -30.56 -14.01 -1.92
N GLY A 109 -31.34 -14.82 -1.22
CA GLY A 109 -31.43 -16.25 -1.49
C GLY A 109 -32.88 -16.72 -1.42
N SER A 110 -33.23 -17.67 -2.26
CA SER A 110 -34.57 -18.27 -2.24
C SER A 110 -34.49 -19.78 -2.36
N ALA A 111 -35.19 -20.49 -1.48
CA ALA A 111 -35.34 -21.94 -1.57
C ALA A 111 -36.49 -22.32 -2.52
N ARG A 112 -36.20 -23.22 -3.47
CA ARG A 112 -37.19 -23.84 -4.35
C ARG A 112 -37.19 -25.34 -4.14
N GLN A 113 -38.34 -25.90 -3.77
CA GLN A 113 -38.47 -27.34 -3.64
C GLN A 113 -38.48 -28.02 -5.02
N ILE A 114 -37.67 -29.06 -5.20
CA ILE A 114 -37.61 -29.89 -6.39
C ILE A 114 -37.65 -31.36 -5.96
N PHE A 115 -38.85 -31.96 -6.06
CA PHE A 115 -39.15 -33.36 -5.73
C PHE A 115 -38.64 -33.83 -4.35
N THR A 116 -37.35 -34.16 -4.25
CA THR A 116 -36.70 -34.78 -3.09
C THR A 116 -35.70 -33.87 -2.38
N HIS A 117 -35.44 -32.66 -2.90
CA HIS A 117 -34.48 -31.71 -2.33
C HIS A 117 -34.97 -30.26 -2.49
N PHE A 118 -34.26 -29.33 -1.87
CA PHE A 118 -34.38 -27.90 -2.14
C PHE A 118 -33.19 -27.42 -2.95
N ASP A 119 -33.45 -26.61 -3.97
CA ASP A 119 -32.45 -25.81 -4.65
C ASP A 119 -32.51 -24.40 -4.10
N ILE A 120 -31.41 -23.95 -3.52
CA ILE A 120 -31.24 -22.59 -3.04
C ILE A 120 -30.52 -21.82 -4.13
N VAL A 121 -31.12 -20.72 -4.59
CA VAL A 121 -30.52 -19.82 -5.57
C VAL A 121 -30.16 -18.52 -4.88
N PHE A 122 -28.87 -18.19 -4.90
CA PHE A 122 -28.36 -16.91 -4.43
C PHE A 122 -28.20 -15.94 -5.60
N ARG A 123 -28.52 -14.68 -5.36
CA ARG A 123 -28.22 -13.55 -6.24
C ARG A 123 -27.38 -12.55 -5.44
N ILE A 124 -26.28 -12.11 -6.03
CA ILE A 124 -25.27 -11.28 -5.38
C ILE A 124 -25.06 -10.03 -6.24
N ASP A 125 -25.31 -8.87 -5.65
CA ASP A 125 -25.04 -7.57 -6.23
C ASP A 125 -23.75 -7.04 -5.61
N TYR A 126 -22.70 -6.89 -6.42
CA TYR A 126 -21.40 -6.39 -5.96
C TYR A 126 -21.33 -4.86 -5.98
N ARG A 127 -20.50 -4.30 -5.09
CA ARG A 127 -20.16 -2.87 -5.12
C ARG A 127 -19.52 -2.52 -6.47
N LYS A 128 -19.93 -1.41 -7.09
CA LYS A 128 -19.48 -1.01 -8.46
C LYS A 128 -17.96 -0.97 -8.65
N ASN A 129 -17.22 -0.71 -7.58
CA ASN A 129 -15.77 -0.54 -7.63
C ASN A 129 -15.00 -1.81 -7.23
N VAL A 130 -15.69 -2.94 -7.03
CA VAL A 130 -15.08 -4.22 -6.67
C VAL A 130 -15.19 -5.20 -7.84
N THR A 131 -14.05 -5.46 -8.47
CA THR A 131 -13.88 -6.40 -9.58
C THR A 131 -13.34 -7.74 -9.10
N GLU A 132 -13.53 -8.79 -9.91
CA GLU A 132 -12.90 -10.11 -9.68
C GLU A 132 -11.38 -10.00 -9.49
N LYS A 133 -10.72 -9.12 -10.26
CA LYS A 133 -9.28 -8.87 -10.11
C LYS A 133 -8.96 -8.33 -8.72
N GLN A 134 -9.70 -7.33 -8.23
CA GLN A 134 -9.47 -6.80 -6.88
C GLN A 134 -9.71 -7.85 -5.81
N MET A 135 -10.70 -8.72 -5.97
CA MET A 135 -10.95 -9.83 -5.04
C MET A 135 -9.77 -10.79 -4.98
N ASN A 136 -9.19 -11.13 -6.13
CA ASN A 136 -8.02 -12.00 -6.23
C ASN A 136 -6.72 -11.35 -5.74
N ASP A 137 -6.63 -10.02 -5.78
CA ASP A 137 -5.48 -9.25 -5.33
C ASP A 137 -5.48 -8.98 -3.80
N ILE A 138 -6.52 -9.41 -3.06
CA ILE A 138 -6.58 -9.23 -1.59
C ILE A 138 -5.48 -10.06 -0.92
N ILE A 139 -4.56 -9.39 -0.24
CA ILE A 139 -3.44 -10.04 0.45
C ILE A 139 -3.86 -10.38 1.89
N SER A 140 -3.64 -11.62 2.33
CA SER A 140 -3.89 -11.99 3.72
C SER A 140 -2.70 -11.64 4.61
N VAL A 141 -2.93 -10.84 5.65
CA VAL A 141 -1.92 -10.42 6.61
C VAL A 141 -2.27 -10.90 8.03
N TRP A 142 -1.26 -11.44 8.72
CA TRP A 142 -1.42 -12.06 10.04
C TRP A 142 -0.68 -11.32 11.16
N THR A 143 0.23 -10.41 10.78
CA THR A 143 1.03 -9.62 11.73
C THR A 143 1.14 -8.18 11.25
N LEU A 144 1.34 -7.26 12.19
CA LEU A 144 1.61 -5.86 11.87
C LEU A 144 2.89 -5.71 11.03
N ARG A 145 3.89 -6.58 11.25
CA ARG A 145 5.13 -6.61 10.47
C ARG A 145 4.89 -6.95 9.00
N SER A 146 4.07 -7.97 8.71
CA SER A 146 3.73 -8.31 7.32
C SER A 146 3.01 -7.17 6.62
N LEU A 147 2.04 -6.56 7.30
CA LEU A 147 1.31 -5.40 6.77
C LEU A 147 2.25 -4.22 6.50
N ARG A 148 3.17 -3.93 7.43
CA ARG A 148 4.17 -2.88 7.28
C ARG A 148 5.04 -3.10 6.03
N SER A 149 5.50 -4.33 5.81
CA SER A 149 6.32 -4.68 4.64
C SER A 149 5.55 -4.49 3.33
N ASP A 150 4.29 -4.92 3.27
CA ASP A 150 3.45 -4.76 2.09
C ASP A 150 3.15 -3.28 1.81
N LEU A 151 2.84 -2.51 2.86
CA LEU A 151 2.64 -1.06 2.75
C LEU A 151 3.90 -0.34 2.24
N GLN A 152 5.07 -0.62 2.82
CA GLN A 152 6.33 -0.03 2.38
C GLN A 152 6.61 -0.32 0.90
N SER A 153 6.43 -1.56 0.46
CA SER A 153 6.58 -1.93 -0.96
C SER A 153 5.62 -1.14 -1.84
N LYS A 154 4.33 -1.04 -1.46
CA LYS A 154 3.33 -0.32 -2.25
C LYS A 154 3.56 1.18 -2.30
N LEU A 155 4.04 1.77 -1.22
CA LEU A 155 4.36 3.19 -1.15
C LEU A 155 5.60 3.54 -2.00
N SER A 156 6.60 2.66 -2.01
CA SER A 156 7.82 2.83 -2.83
C SER A 156 7.51 2.66 -4.33
N ASP A 157 6.54 1.80 -4.68
CA ASP A 157 6.03 1.67 -6.04
C ASP A 157 5.07 2.82 -6.45
N TYR A 158 4.76 3.75 -5.54
CA TYR A 158 3.74 4.79 -5.68
C TYR A 158 2.38 4.22 -6.14
N ALA A 159 2.01 3.03 -5.64
CA ALA A 159 0.74 2.40 -5.92
C ALA A 159 -0.42 3.23 -5.34
N THR A 160 -1.59 3.23 -5.98
CA THR A 160 -2.74 4.04 -5.54
C THR A 160 -3.63 3.37 -4.50
N SER A 161 -3.43 2.07 -4.25
CA SER A 161 -4.19 1.34 -3.24
C SER A 161 -3.51 0.05 -2.80
N LEU A 162 -3.93 -0.43 -1.63
CA LEU A 162 -3.63 -1.75 -1.10
C LEU A 162 -4.85 -2.27 -0.34
N THR A 163 -5.32 -3.47 -0.69
CA THR A 163 -6.43 -4.13 0.02
C THR A 163 -5.90 -5.39 0.69
N VAL A 164 -6.08 -5.49 2.00
CA VAL A 164 -5.60 -6.62 2.80
C VAL A 164 -6.72 -7.25 3.60
N LEU A 165 -6.73 -8.58 3.70
CA LEU A 165 -7.50 -9.29 4.71
C LEU A 165 -6.63 -9.40 5.97
N SER A 166 -6.91 -8.55 6.95
CA SER A 166 -6.29 -8.61 8.27
C SER A 166 -6.96 -9.65 9.14
N LYS A 167 -6.13 -10.51 9.75
CA LYS A 167 -6.56 -11.52 10.72
C LYS A 167 -5.85 -11.33 12.05
N GLY A 168 -6.59 -10.88 13.06
CA GLY A 168 -6.07 -10.70 14.43
C GLY A 168 -4.89 -9.72 14.56
N THR A 169 -4.73 -8.73 13.68
CA THR A 169 -3.70 -7.70 13.85
C THR A 169 -4.15 -6.62 14.84
N ASP A 170 -3.23 -6.10 15.65
CA ASP A 170 -3.44 -4.98 16.59
C ASP A 170 -3.61 -3.61 15.90
N LEU A 171 -4.37 -3.56 14.81
CA LEU A 171 -4.75 -2.32 14.12
C LEU A 171 -6.23 -2.05 14.41
N ALA A 172 -6.47 -1.30 15.48
CA ALA A 172 -7.79 -1.12 16.05
C ALA A 172 -8.60 -0.04 15.32
N THR A 173 -7.94 1.04 14.90
CA THR A 173 -8.60 2.21 14.31
C THR A 173 -8.03 2.58 12.94
N ARG A 174 -8.79 3.35 12.17
CA ARG A 174 -8.31 3.94 10.90
C ARG A 174 -7.15 4.89 11.13
N ASP A 175 -7.16 5.62 12.25
CA ASP A 175 -6.10 6.55 12.62
C ASP A 175 -4.78 5.79 12.89
N ASP A 176 -4.84 4.64 13.57
CA ASP A 176 -3.67 3.76 13.75
C ASP A 176 -3.10 3.29 12.39
N ALA A 177 -4.00 2.97 11.45
CA ALA A 177 -3.62 2.54 10.10
C ALA A 177 -2.98 3.66 9.28
N GLN A 178 -3.51 4.89 9.36
CA GLN A 178 -2.92 6.06 8.73
C GLN A 178 -1.57 6.42 9.37
N GLU A 179 -1.46 6.33 10.69
CA GLU A 179 -0.22 6.57 11.42
C GLU A 179 0.86 5.55 11.05
N LEU A 180 0.51 4.28 10.84
CA LEU A 180 1.45 3.27 10.33
C LEU A 180 2.05 3.68 8.97
N VAL A 181 1.22 4.20 8.05
CA VAL A 181 1.69 4.69 6.74
C VAL A 181 2.60 5.92 6.90
N ARG A 182 2.24 6.86 7.77
CA ARG A 182 3.10 8.03 8.08
C ARG A 182 4.45 7.61 8.65
N GLN A 183 4.47 6.66 9.58
CA GLN A 183 5.72 6.12 10.14
C GLN A 183 6.60 5.50 9.06
N ILE A 184 6.02 4.73 8.14
CA ILE A 184 6.78 4.16 7.01
C ILE A 184 7.39 5.28 6.15
N TYR A 185 6.65 6.34 5.85
CA TYR A 185 7.17 7.50 5.12
C TYR A 185 8.36 8.17 5.84
N TYR A 186 8.20 8.53 7.12
CA TYR A 186 9.24 9.21 7.90
C TYR A 186 10.49 8.36 8.14
N GLU A 187 10.36 7.04 8.13
CA GLU A 187 11.49 6.13 8.25
C GLU A 187 12.26 5.92 6.94
N ASN A 188 11.64 6.17 5.78
CA ASN A 188 12.20 5.88 4.46
C ASN A 188 12.19 7.12 3.53
N PRO A 189 12.83 8.24 3.92
CA PRO A 189 12.79 9.49 3.15
C PRO A 189 13.42 9.39 1.75
N MET A 190 14.29 8.39 1.51
CA MET A 190 14.95 8.18 0.22
C MET A 190 14.14 7.32 -0.77
N ASP A 191 13.22 6.50 -0.28
CA ASP A 191 12.43 5.56 -1.09
C ASP A 191 10.99 6.06 -1.30
N ILE A 192 10.52 6.95 -0.43
CA ILE A 192 9.17 7.51 -0.48
C ILE A 192 9.29 9.03 -0.43
N VAL A 193 9.39 9.66 -1.60
CA VAL A 193 9.69 11.10 -1.70
C VAL A 193 8.57 11.98 -1.17
N MET A 194 7.33 11.51 -1.20
CA MET A 194 6.16 12.33 -0.89
C MET A 194 5.07 11.51 -0.20
N LEU A 195 4.64 11.95 0.98
CA LEU A 195 3.58 11.33 1.76
C LEU A 195 2.23 11.44 1.02
N PRO A 196 1.60 10.33 0.59
CA PRO A 196 0.27 10.36 -0.04
C PRO A 196 -0.78 10.97 0.88
N VAL A 197 -1.87 11.49 0.29
CA VAL A 197 -3.14 11.64 1.02
C VAL A 197 -3.68 10.23 1.29
N ILE A 198 -3.87 9.88 2.57
CA ILE A 198 -4.21 8.51 2.98
C ILE A 198 -5.69 8.43 3.36
N SER A 199 -6.42 7.53 2.70
CA SER A 199 -7.76 7.10 3.12
C SER A 199 -7.74 5.62 3.47
N VAL A 200 -8.40 5.26 4.58
CA VAL A 200 -8.45 3.87 5.08
C VAL A 200 -9.90 3.51 5.39
N GLU A 201 -10.36 2.37 4.86
CA GLU A 201 -11.68 1.83 5.17
C GLU A 201 -11.62 0.39 5.68
N PHE A 202 -12.47 0.09 6.66
CA PHE A 202 -12.55 -1.22 7.33
C PHE A 202 -13.85 -1.95 6.99
N TYR A 203 -13.74 -3.25 6.70
CA TYR A 203 -14.86 -4.10 6.32
C TYR A 203 -14.81 -5.46 7.05
N PRO A 204 -15.74 -5.74 7.98
CA PRO A 204 -16.65 -4.79 8.61
C PRO A 204 -15.91 -3.82 9.55
N ASP A 205 -16.60 -2.74 9.92
CA ASP A 205 -15.99 -1.60 10.61
C ASP A 205 -15.40 -1.93 12.00
N GLN A 206 -16.07 -2.81 12.74
CA GLN A 206 -15.76 -3.13 14.14
C GLN A 206 -15.63 -4.65 14.31
N ALA A 207 -14.61 -5.25 13.69
CA ALA A 207 -14.29 -6.67 13.86
C ALA A 207 -12.79 -6.89 14.04
N THR A 208 -12.46 -8.01 14.69
CA THR A 208 -11.06 -8.48 14.82
C THR A 208 -10.47 -8.77 13.44
N ASP A 209 -11.15 -9.65 12.70
CA ASP A 209 -10.81 -9.96 11.31
C ASP A 209 -11.60 -9.02 10.40
N LYS A 210 -10.90 -8.39 9.46
CA LYS A 210 -11.46 -7.35 8.60
C LYS A 210 -10.63 -7.19 7.35
N ILE A 211 -11.28 -6.77 6.26
CA ILE A 211 -10.59 -6.21 5.13
C ILE A 211 -10.29 -4.75 5.41
N ILE A 212 -9.05 -4.36 5.12
CA ILE A 212 -8.59 -2.99 5.21
C ILE A 212 -8.23 -2.53 3.81
N GLU A 213 -8.88 -1.48 3.34
CA GLU A 213 -8.61 -0.86 2.05
C GLU A 213 -7.88 0.47 2.28
N PHE A 214 -6.61 0.50 1.90
CA PHE A 214 -5.81 1.72 1.84
C PHE A 214 -5.93 2.33 0.44
N THR A 215 -6.17 3.63 0.39
CA THR A 215 -6.12 4.43 -0.84
C THR A 215 -5.09 5.54 -0.67
N PHE A 216 -4.25 5.71 -1.68
CA PHE A 216 -3.13 6.66 -1.70
C PHE A 216 -3.32 7.68 -2.83
N GLY A 217 -3.51 8.94 -2.45
CA GLY A 217 -3.62 10.07 -3.37
C GLY A 217 -2.28 10.79 -3.53
N TYR A 218 -1.72 10.75 -4.73
CA TYR A 218 -0.51 11.50 -5.08
C TYR A 218 -0.82 12.67 -6.01
N ARG A 219 -0.13 13.79 -5.78
CA ARG A 219 -0.17 15.03 -6.55
C ARG A 219 0.48 14.86 -7.92
N TYR A 220 1.50 14.02 -7.99
CA TYR A 220 2.26 13.74 -9.20
C TYR A 220 2.02 12.29 -9.66
N ALA A 221 2.16 12.06 -10.96
CA ALA A 221 2.15 10.71 -11.51
C ALA A 221 3.35 9.91 -10.97
N SER A 222 3.21 8.59 -10.85
CA SER A 222 4.27 7.71 -10.34
C SER A 222 5.61 7.89 -11.07
N SER A 223 5.59 8.06 -12.40
CA SER A 223 6.81 8.31 -13.18
C SER A 223 7.56 9.59 -12.80
N ILE A 224 6.84 10.62 -12.34
CA ILE A 224 7.46 11.86 -11.86
C ILE A 224 8.03 11.62 -10.46
N LEU A 225 7.29 10.94 -9.58
CA LEU A 225 7.75 10.61 -8.23
C LEU A 225 9.02 9.75 -8.28
N THR A 226 9.08 8.73 -9.15
CA THR A 226 10.30 7.93 -9.38
C THR A 226 11.47 8.79 -9.85
N ALA A 227 11.24 9.75 -10.77
CA ALA A 227 12.31 10.66 -11.19
C ALA A 227 12.78 11.60 -10.07
N MET A 228 11.86 12.03 -9.19
CA MET A 228 12.20 12.81 -8.00
C MET A 228 13.03 11.99 -7.02
N GLU A 229 12.68 10.71 -6.84
CA GLU A 229 13.37 9.75 -5.98
C GLU A 229 14.81 9.53 -6.44
N GLU A 230 15.01 9.23 -7.72
CA GLU A 230 16.35 9.06 -8.29
C GLU A 230 17.20 10.32 -8.11
N ALA A 231 16.63 11.51 -8.34
CA ALA A 231 17.34 12.78 -8.14
C ALA A 231 17.70 13.00 -6.66
N LEU A 232 16.79 12.71 -5.75
CA LEU A 232 17.02 12.80 -4.31
C LEU A 232 18.14 11.86 -3.86
N GLN A 233 18.04 10.57 -4.21
CA GLN A 233 19.04 9.56 -3.85
C GLN A 233 20.44 9.92 -4.37
N ASN A 234 20.53 10.46 -5.59
CA ASN A 234 21.79 10.92 -6.15
C ASN A 234 22.37 12.12 -5.37
N ASN A 235 21.54 13.10 -5.02
CA ASN A 235 21.99 14.27 -4.23
C ASN A 235 22.37 13.88 -2.80
N VAL A 236 21.62 12.99 -2.15
CA VAL A 236 21.95 12.47 -0.81
C VAL A 236 23.32 11.80 -0.83
N LYS A 237 23.57 10.89 -1.79
CA LYS A 237 24.87 10.23 -1.95
C LYS A 237 26.00 11.23 -2.19
N GLN A 238 25.78 12.24 -3.03
CA GLN A 238 26.78 13.27 -3.28
C GLN A 238 27.10 14.08 -2.02
N PHE A 239 26.08 14.50 -1.28
CA PHE A 239 26.25 15.28 -0.07
C PHE A 239 26.90 14.47 1.06
N ALA A 240 26.57 13.18 1.18
CA ALA A 240 27.14 12.28 2.19
C ALA A 240 28.65 12.02 1.99
N VAL A 241 29.13 11.93 0.74
CA VAL A 241 30.56 11.71 0.44
C VAL A 241 31.44 12.90 0.82
N GLU A 242 30.89 14.11 0.81
CA GLU A 242 31.64 15.35 1.07
C GLU A 242 31.73 15.71 2.56
N VAL A 243 31.16 14.87 3.45
CA VAL A 243 31.11 15.10 4.89
C VAL A 243 32.46 14.83 5.53
N THR A 244 32.89 15.74 6.40
CA THR A 244 34.14 15.64 7.15
C THR A 244 33.84 15.65 8.65
N GLY A 245 34.43 14.72 9.40
CA GLY A 245 34.34 14.69 10.85
C GLY A 245 35.17 13.55 11.43
N ASP A 246 35.83 13.80 12.56
CA ASP A 246 36.66 12.80 13.24
C ASP A 246 35.82 11.86 14.12
N ASP A 247 34.59 12.27 14.47
CA ASP A 247 33.59 11.52 15.23
C ASP A 247 32.16 11.78 14.73
N ASP A 248 31.23 10.93 15.13
CA ASP A 248 29.82 10.99 14.73
C ASP A 248 29.16 12.34 15.08
N GLY A 249 29.57 13.01 16.17
CA GLY A 249 29.06 14.34 16.53
C GLY A 249 29.50 15.41 15.53
N ALA A 250 30.76 15.39 15.11
CA ALA A 250 31.29 16.27 14.07
C ALA A 250 30.67 15.97 12.70
N ILE A 251 30.42 14.70 12.38
CA ILE A 251 29.72 14.27 11.16
C ILE A 251 28.29 14.83 11.15
N LEU A 252 27.53 14.64 12.23
CA LEU A 252 26.17 15.19 12.40
C LEU A 252 26.14 16.71 12.26
N LEU A 253 27.16 17.40 12.76
CA LEU A 253 27.28 18.85 12.64
C LEU A 253 27.52 19.27 11.19
N SER A 254 28.45 18.59 10.50
CA SER A 254 28.75 18.84 9.09
C SER A 254 27.54 18.56 8.19
N LEU A 255 26.76 17.52 8.49
CA LEU A 255 25.48 17.26 7.82
C LEU A 255 24.48 18.41 8.02
N ALA A 256 24.31 18.89 9.26
CA ALA A 256 23.39 19.98 9.53
C ALA A 256 23.82 21.25 8.79
N GLN A 257 25.11 21.57 8.82
CA GLN A 257 25.69 22.69 8.07
C GLN A 257 25.40 22.56 6.58
N ARG A 258 25.59 21.37 6.01
CA ARG A 258 25.36 21.13 4.58
C ARG A 258 23.91 21.32 4.18
N VAL A 259 22.97 20.83 4.98
CA VAL A 259 21.53 21.04 4.74
C VAL A 259 21.20 22.54 4.74
N MET A 260 21.73 23.29 5.72
CA MET A 260 21.54 24.76 5.79
C MET A 260 22.16 25.48 4.58
N ASP A 261 23.34 25.05 4.11
CA ASP A 261 24.03 25.69 2.99
C ASP A 261 23.29 25.53 1.65
N VAL A 262 22.53 24.46 1.48
CA VAL A 262 21.83 24.13 0.22
C VAL A 262 20.33 24.41 0.25
N THR A 263 19.78 24.82 1.40
CA THR A 263 18.33 24.97 1.59
C THR A 263 17.98 26.35 2.13
N GLU A 264 16.94 26.97 1.56
CA GLU A 264 16.30 28.17 2.09
C GLU A 264 15.04 27.82 2.88
N TYR A 265 14.88 28.37 4.09
CA TYR A 265 13.71 28.13 4.93
C TYR A 265 12.43 28.77 4.37
N ASP A 266 11.45 27.94 4.03
CA ASP A 266 10.15 28.32 3.50
C ASP A 266 9.14 28.68 4.60
N LYS A 267 9.25 29.91 5.09
CA LYS A 267 8.31 30.47 6.08
C LYS A 267 6.85 30.44 5.62
N THR A 268 6.60 30.48 4.31
CA THR A 268 5.24 30.54 3.75
C THR A 268 4.53 29.20 3.82
N ALA A 269 5.25 28.12 3.47
CA ALA A 269 4.74 26.75 3.59
C ALA A 269 4.50 26.34 5.05
N ASP A 270 5.38 26.77 5.96
CA ASP A 270 5.28 26.46 7.39
C ASP A 270 4.09 27.16 8.07
N SER A 271 3.72 28.35 7.58
CA SER A 271 2.63 29.16 8.14
C SER A 271 1.24 28.84 7.58
N SER A 272 1.14 28.13 6.44
CA SER A 272 -0.12 28.00 5.71
C SER A 272 -1.10 26.99 6.31
N GLY A 273 -0.65 25.94 7.00
CA GLY A 273 -1.51 24.92 7.61
C GLY A 273 -2.44 24.16 6.63
N ASP A 274 -2.37 24.48 5.33
CA ASP A 274 -3.09 23.83 4.24
C ASP A 274 -2.30 22.57 3.82
N ASP A 275 -2.86 21.39 4.14
CA ASP A 275 -2.37 20.04 3.85
C ASP A 275 -0.84 19.91 3.69
N ILE A 276 -0.17 19.63 4.81
CA ILE A 276 1.24 19.20 4.89
C ILE A 276 1.52 18.00 3.96
N ASP A 277 0.50 17.17 3.72
CA ASP A 277 0.50 16.10 2.74
C ASP A 277 0.64 16.69 1.31
N GLN A 278 1.58 16.20 0.52
CA GLN A 278 1.83 16.63 -0.88
C GLN A 278 2.49 18.00 -1.10
N ASN A 279 3.06 18.62 -0.05
CA ASN A 279 3.89 19.81 -0.19
C ASN A 279 5.36 19.45 -0.42
N VAL A 280 5.94 19.89 -1.54
CA VAL A 280 7.36 19.66 -1.84
C VAL A 280 8.27 20.24 -0.75
N SER A 281 7.94 21.39 -0.17
CA SER A 281 8.72 22.00 0.93
C SER A 281 8.73 21.14 2.20
N ALA A 282 7.82 20.18 2.36
CA ALA A 282 7.80 19.24 3.49
C ALA A 282 8.61 17.94 3.23
N THR A 283 9.27 17.83 2.08
CA THR A 283 10.00 16.62 1.67
C THR A 283 11.51 16.81 1.70
N ALA A 284 12.27 15.71 1.83
CA ALA A 284 13.72 15.72 1.64
C ALA A 284 14.12 16.24 0.24
N TYR A 285 13.29 15.97 -0.77
CA TYR A 285 13.48 16.50 -2.13
C TYR A 285 13.38 18.03 -2.18
N GLY A 286 12.44 18.61 -1.43
CA GLY A 286 12.31 20.06 -1.27
C GLY A 286 13.62 20.70 -0.81
N ALA A 287 14.20 20.16 0.26
CA ALA A 287 15.45 20.65 0.81
C ALA A 287 16.65 20.37 -0.11
N LEU A 288 16.91 19.11 -0.45
CA LEU A 288 18.18 18.70 -1.08
C LEU A 288 18.22 18.83 -2.61
N VAL A 289 17.07 19.00 -3.26
CA VAL A 289 17.00 19.11 -4.73
C VAL A 289 16.45 20.46 -5.16
N THR A 290 15.35 20.92 -4.57
CA THR A 290 14.78 22.23 -4.95
C THR A 290 15.43 23.40 -4.21
N GLY A 291 16.12 23.13 -3.10
CA GLY A 291 16.81 24.13 -2.28
C GLY A 291 15.88 24.99 -1.43
N LYS A 292 14.65 24.53 -1.17
CA LYS A 292 13.67 25.27 -0.38
C LYS A 292 12.75 24.32 0.40
N ALA A 293 12.68 24.48 1.71
CA ALA A 293 11.92 23.58 2.57
C ALA A 293 11.36 24.26 3.83
N ALA A 294 10.27 23.71 4.35
CA ALA A 294 9.74 23.98 5.69
C ALA A 294 10.41 23.03 6.71
N SER A 295 10.03 23.16 7.99
CA SER A 295 10.60 22.37 9.10
C SER A 295 10.66 20.85 8.83
N GLU A 296 9.59 20.28 8.29
CA GLU A 296 9.53 18.85 7.92
C GLU A 296 10.51 18.47 6.81
N GLY A 297 10.66 19.29 5.77
CA GLY A 297 11.61 19.01 4.69
C GLY A 297 13.06 19.03 5.16
N TYR A 298 13.41 19.94 6.09
CA TYR A 298 14.72 19.92 6.77
C TYR A 298 14.92 18.64 7.58
N ALA A 299 13.91 18.23 8.36
CA ALA A 299 13.99 17.04 9.17
C ALA A 299 14.12 15.75 8.33
N MET A 300 13.39 15.67 7.22
CA MET A 300 13.43 14.57 6.26
C MET A 300 14.78 14.52 5.52
N ALA A 301 15.32 15.66 5.11
CA ALA A 301 16.64 15.73 4.48
C ALA A 301 17.76 15.30 5.43
N TYR A 302 17.71 15.76 6.68
CA TYR A 302 18.69 15.37 7.68
C TYR A 302 18.62 13.88 7.99
N LYS A 303 17.41 13.32 8.14
CA LYS A 303 17.18 11.87 8.27
C LYS A 303 17.75 11.09 7.09
N ALA A 304 17.50 11.52 5.85
CA ALA A 304 18.01 10.85 4.65
C ALA A 304 19.55 10.80 4.61
N LEU A 305 20.22 11.89 4.99
CA LEU A 305 21.68 11.95 5.06
C LEU A 305 22.24 11.09 6.20
N CYS A 306 21.57 11.08 7.36
CA CYS A 306 21.93 10.20 8.46
C CYS A 306 21.80 8.72 8.07
N ASP A 307 20.71 8.35 7.38
CA ASP A 307 20.48 6.98 6.90
C ASP A 307 21.57 6.52 5.92
N GLU A 308 21.97 7.37 4.97
CA GLU A 308 23.06 7.08 4.02
C GLU A 308 24.41 6.83 4.73
N LEU A 309 24.64 7.49 5.87
CA LEU A 309 25.85 7.29 6.69
C LEU A 309 25.69 6.23 7.79
N GLY A 310 24.52 5.58 7.91
CA GLY A 310 24.24 4.59 8.95
C GLY A 310 24.12 5.17 10.36
N LEU A 311 23.83 6.47 10.48
CA LEU A 311 23.61 7.17 11.75
C LEU A 311 22.13 7.06 12.15
N GLU A 312 21.87 6.48 13.32
CA GLU A 312 20.51 6.31 13.83
C GLU A 312 19.86 7.68 14.12
N SER A 313 18.79 7.98 13.40
CA SER A 313 18.02 9.20 13.59
C SER A 313 16.52 8.97 13.34
N TYR A 314 15.69 9.84 13.89
CA TYR A 314 14.24 9.77 13.84
C TYR A 314 13.70 11.14 13.49
N VAL A 315 12.73 11.21 12.58
CA VAL A 315 11.92 12.43 12.38
C VAL A 315 10.87 12.49 13.48
N VAL A 316 10.81 13.62 14.17
CA VAL A 316 9.87 13.88 15.25
C VAL A 316 8.84 14.89 14.77
N ILE A 317 7.58 14.49 14.78
CA ILE A 317 6.45 15.38 14.53
C ILE A 317 5.89 15.85 15.87
N GLY A 318 5.76 17.17 16.01
CA GLY A 318 5.29 17.79 17.24
C GLY A 318 4.89 19.23 17.01
N THR A 319 5.21 20.07 17.99
CA THR A 319 4.94 21.51 17.90
C THR A 319 6.10 22.33 18.44
N LEU A 320 6.29 23.52 17.87
CA LEU A 320 7.17 24.59 18.37
C LEU A 320 6.31 25.83 18.66
N ASN A 321 6.30 26.30 19.90
CA ASN A 321 5.44 27.39 20.37
C ASN A 321 3.94 27.18 20.06
N GLY A 322 3.50 25.91 20.02
CA GLY A 322 2.11 25.53 19.72
C GLY A 322 1.77 25.44 18.23
N GLN A 323 2.71 25.72 17.32
CA GLN A 323 2.54 25.50 15.87
C GLN A 323 3.12 24.16 15.47
N SER A 324 2.52 23.48 14.48
CA SER A 324 3.03 22.21 13.95
C SER A 324 4.47 22.39 13.50
N HIS A 325 5.35 21.46 13.88
CA HIS A 325 6.77 21.55 13.60
C HIS A 325 7.40 20.16 13.57
N ALA A 326 8.49 20.02 12.82
CA ALA A 326 9.23 18.78 12.70
C ALA A 326 10.74 19.00 12.87
N TRP A 327 11.40 18.05 13.52
CA TRP A 327 12.85 18.06 13.77
C TRP A 327 13.35 16.62 13.92
N ASN A 328 14.61 16.42 14.33
CA ASN A 328 15.17 15.10 14.51
C ASN A 328 15.56 14.79 15.96
N ILE A 329 15.48 13.51 16.32
CA ILE A 329 16.25 12.92 17.42
C ILE A 329 17.32 12.03 16.80
N VAL A 330 18.55 12.13 17.29
CA VAL A 330 19.67 11.30 16.83
C VAL A 330 20.24 10.51 17.99
N ALA A 331 20.69 9.29 17.72
CA ALA A 331 21.51 8.53 18.66
C ALA A 331 22.99 8.87 18.42
N LEU A 332 23.72 9.10 19.51
CA LEU A 332 25.15 9.33 19.49
C LEU A 332 25.74 8.59 20.70
N GLU A 333 26.55 7.57 20.41
CA GLU A 333 26.99 6.58 21.40
C GLU A 333 25.78 5.94 22.13
N ASP A 334 25.76 5.97 23.46
CA ASP A 334 24.67 5.43 24.29
C ASP A 334 23.60 6.48 24.65
N SER A 335 23.59 7.64 23.98
CA SER A 335 22.73 8.79 24.32
C SER A 335 21.92 9.30 23.13
N TYR A 336 20.85 10.03 23.43
CA TYR A 336 19.96 10.64 22.44
C TYR A 336 19.96 12.16 22.57
N TYR A 337 19.84 12.83 21.43
CA TYR A 337 19.86 14.30 21.35
C TYR A 337 18.86 14.79 20.32
N HIS A 338 18.24 15.94 20.59
CA HIS A 338 17.46 16.65 19.60
C HIS A 338 18.34 17.51 18.70
N ILE A 339 18.03 17.52 17.41
CA ILE A 339 18.62 18.38 16.40
C ILE A 339 17.48 18.94 15.55
N ASP A 340 17.29 20.26 15.57
CA ASP A 340 16.38 20.96 14.66
C ASP A 340 17.17 21.82 13.70
N VAL A 341 17.47 21.27 12.52
CA VAL A 341 18.28 21.93 11.51
C VAL A 341 17.59 23.20 10.98
N SER A 342 16.26 23.22 10.91
CA SER A 342 15.51 24.40 10.47
C SER A 342 15.70 25.57 11.44
N MET A 343 15.67 25.31 12.75
CA MET A 343 15.90 26.35 13.75
C MET A 343 17.38 26.69 13.91
N CYS A 344 18.29 25.77 13.59
CA CYS A 344 19.71 26.06 13.45
C CYS A 344 19.97 27.05 12.30
N ASP A 345 19.26 26.91 11.18
CA ASP A 345 19.37 27.79 10.02
C ASP A 345 18.85 29.20 10.35
N VAL A 346 17.63 29.28 10.88
CA VAL A 346 16.97 30.57 11.13
C VAL A 346 17.60 31.35 12.29
N ASN A 347 18.03 30.66 13.36
CA ASN A 347 18.46 31.32 14.60
C ASN A 347 19.93 31.08 14.97
N GLY A 348 20.66 30.30 14.17
CA GLY A 348 22.06 29.94 14.40
C GLY A 348 22.22 28.59 15.11
N ILE A 349 23.21 27.81 14.70
CA ILE A 349 23.37 26.39 15.05
C ILE A 349 23.28 26.04 16.55
N SER A 350 23.78 26.90 17.44
CA SER A 350 23.78 26.65 18.89
C SER A 350 22.37 26.63 19.52
N THR A 351 21.34 27.13 18.83
CA THR A 351 19.99 27.26 19.37
C THR A 351 19.25 25.93 19.43
N ALA A 352 19.55 25.00 18.53
CA ALA A 352 18.80 23.75 18.42
C ALA A 352 19.63 22.52 18.02
N PHE A 353 20.96 22.61 18.07
CA PHE A 353 21.86 21.47 17.85
C PHE A 353 22.27 20.80 19.17
N LEU A 354 22.20 19.46 19.24
CA LEU A 354 22.48 18.61 20.40
C LEU A 354 21.78 19.08 21.68
N LYS A 355 20.44 19.16 21.65
CA LYS A 355 19.61 19.58 22.78
C LYS A 355 19.07 18.40 23.58
N SER A 356 18.97 18.60 24.90
CA SER A 356 18.28 17.68 25.80
C SER A 356 16.77 17.88 25.78
N ASP A 357 16.02 16.88 26.25
CA ASP A 357 14.59 16.95 26.55
C ASP A 357 14.25 18.19 27.39
N THR A 358 15.06 18.49 28.41
CA THR A 358 14.84 19.61 29.33
C THR A 358 14.98 20.97 28.64
N GLU A 359 15.87 21.08 27.66
CA GLU A 359 16.02 22.30 26.87
C GLU A 359 14.85 22.44 25.88
N MET A 360 14.50 21.37 25.17
CA MET A 360 13.45 21.39 24.15
C MET A 360 12.06 21.62 24.76
N LYS A 361 11.73 21.02 25.92
CA LYS A 361 10.41 21.17 26.57
C LYS A 361 10.01 22.61 26.92
N LYS A 362 10.92 23.58 26.82
CA LYS A 362 10.61 25.00 27.06
C LYS A 362 9.68 25.58 26.00
N ASN A 363 9.81 25.12 24.75
CA ASN A 363 9.09 25.65 23.59
C ASN A 363 8.64 24.56 22.60
N TYR A 364 9.13 23.32 22.73
CA TYR A 364 8.70 22.18 21.93
C TYR A 364 7.80 21.23 22.73
N SER A 365 6.89 20.57 22.02
CA SER A 365 6.07 19.47 22.55
C SER A 365 5.99 18.33 21.53
N TRP A 366 6.17 17.10 22.00
CA TRP A 366 6.12 15.87 21.20
C TRP A 366 5.63 14.71 22.07
N ASP A 367 5.24 13.60 21.44
CA ASP A 367 4.89 12.37 22.14
C ASP A 367 6.15 11.66 22.65
N THR A 368 6.46 11.85 23.93
CA THR A 368 7.64 11.24 24.57
C THR A 368 7.53 9.72 24.69
N SER A 369 6.35 9.12 24.50
CA SER A 369 6.21 7.65 24.57
C SER A 369 6.76 6.94 23.33
N LYS A 370 6.92 7.67 22.21
CA LYS A 370 7.44 7.15 20.94
C LYS A 370 8.97 7.11 20.85
N TYR A 371 9.68 7.86 21.71
CA TYR A 371 11.14 8.07 21.56
C TYR A 371 11.89 7.84 22.88
N LYS A 372 13.18 7.51 22.79
CA LYS A 372 14.05 7.46 23.97
C LYS A 372 14.33 8.87 24.47
N ALA A 373 14.51 9.01 25.78
CA ALA A 373 14.75 10.31 26.41
C ALA A 373 16.10 10.91 25.99
N CYS A 374 16.11 12.18 25.61
CA CYS A 374 17.33 12.90 25.24
C CYS A 374 17.98 13.53 26.47
N ASN A 375 18.92 12.82 27.10
CA ASN A 375 19.59 13.22 28.34
C ASN A 375 21.12 13.11 28.29
N GLY A 376 21.69 13.03 27.09
CA GLY A 376 23.12 12.90 26.91
C GLY A 376 23.92 14.13 27.37
N PRO A 377 25.21 13.97 27.73
CA PRO A 377 26.02 15.04 28.28
C PRO A 377 26.60 16.01 27.23
N LEU A 378 26.60 15.63 25.95
CA LEU A 378 27.19 16.45 24.89
C LEU A 378 26.34 17.69 24.60
N THR A 379 27.02 18.78 24.27
CA THR A 379 26.41 20.02 23.83
C THR A 379 27.14 20.54 22.60
N TYR A 380 26.50 21.41 21.82
CA TYR A 380 27.17 22.11 20.72
C TYR A 380 28.46 22.83 21.16
N ASN A 381 28.46 23.46 22.34
CA ASN A 381 29.63 24.19 22.85
C ASN A 381 30.80 23.26 23.21
N SER A 382 30.52 22.07 23.76
CA SER A 382 31.57 21.08 24.03
C SER A 382 32.14 20.48 22.75
N LEU A 383 31.32 20.34 21.70
CA LEU A 383 31.76 19.83 20.39
C LEU A 383 32.62 20.86 19.64
N SER A 384 32.18 22.12 19.55
CA SER A 384 32.91 23.21 18.87
C SER A 384 34.22 23.60 19.58
N GLY A 385 34.29 23.43 20.90
CA GLY A 385 35.52 23.62 21.68
C GLY A 385 36.61 22.59 21.34
N SER A 386 36.24 21.36 20.98
CA SER A 386 37.18 20.31 20.57
C SER A 386 37.74 20.52 19.16
N ILE A 387 36.94 21.08 18.25
CA ILE A 387 37.34 21.35 16.85
C ILE A 387 38.37 22.49 16.76
N THR A 388 38.40 23.41 17.74
CA THR A 388 39.36 24.54 17.79
C THR A 388 40.67 24.21 18.53
N GLY A 389 40.82 22.97 19.02
CA GLY A 389 41.94 22.52 19.87
C GLY A 389 43.12 21.83 19.17
N GLY A 390 43.28 21.95 17.84
CA GLY A 390 44.46 21.49 17.09
C GLY A 390 45.64 22.48 17.18
N PRO A 391 46.91 22.03 17.07
CA PRO A 391 48.05 22.65 17.73
C PRO A 391 48.30 24.09 17.29
N THR A 392 48.30 24.99 18.26
CA THR A 392 48.86 26.34 18.12
C THR A 392 50.36 26.20 17.81
N GLY A 393 50.69 26.24 16.52
CA GLY A 393 52.05 26.35 16.05
C GLY A 393 52.70 27.58 16.69
N ASN A 394 53.70 27.32 17.54
CA ASN A 394 54.69 28.29 17.96
C ASN A 394 55.28 28.98 16.72
N HIS A 395 54.88 30.22 16.49
CA HIS A 395 55.74 31.16 15.78
C HIS A 395 56.26 32.18 16.77
N ALA A 396 57.47 31.87 17.25
CA ALA A 396 58.39 32.86 17.77
C ALA A 396 58.71 33.88 16.67
N THR A 397 58.51 35.16 16.99
CA THR A 397 59.49 36.26 16.88
C THR A 397 59.00 37.43 17.71
#